data_AF-A0A260WA85-F1
#
_entry.id   AF-A0A260WA85-F1
#
_cell.length_a   1.000
_cell.length_b   1.000
_cell.length_c   1.000
_cell.angle_alpha   90.00
_cell.angle_beta   90.00
_cell.angle_gamma   90.00
#
_symmetry.space_group_name_H-M   'P 1'
#
loop_
_entity.id
_entity.type
_entity.pdbx_description
1 polymer ?
#
loop_
_entity_poly.entity_id
_entity_poly.type
_entity_poly.pdbx_seq_one_letter_code
_entity_poly.pdbx_strand_id
1 'polypeptide(L)'
;MALEIDVLIDGDASSARAHLRRRGEKLFGSTVRYVGTARGLASLILDAYVAEVADAVILHPLDRDGLDPGTTRSLIGREVLPLLRDKIF
;
A
#
# COMPACT_ATOMS: atom_id res chain seq x y z
N MET A 1 1.85 -4.13 -18.59
CA MET A 1 1.72 -5.12 -17.48
C MET A 1 1.41 -4.37 -16.19
N ALA A 2 0.61 -4.95 -15.29
CA ALA A 2 0.30 -4.32 -14.00
C ALA A 2 1.05 -5.03 -12.85
N LEU A 3 1.60 -4.25 -11.92
CA LEU A 3 2.18 -4.75 -10.67
C LEU A 3 1.08 -4.80 -9.60
N GLU A 4 0.84 -5.98 -9.04
CA GLU A 4 -0.12 -6.17 -7.96
C GLU A 4 0.57 -6.12 -6.59
N ILE A 5 0.06 -5.28 -5.69
CA ILE A 5 0.64 -5.07 -4.37
C ILE A 5 -0.43 -5.27 -3.29
N ASP A 6 -0.15 -6.18 -2.36
CA ASP A 6 -0.85 -6.27 -1.09
C ASP A 6 -0.39 -5.12 -0.19
N VAL A 7 -1.33 -4.27 0.24
CA VAL A 7 -1.01 -3.04 0.97
C VAL A 7 -1.61 -3.04 2.36
N LEU A 8 -0.81 -2.62 3.33
CA LEU A 8 -1.29 -2.14 4.62
C LEU A 8 -0.50 -0.89 5.02
N ILE A 9 -1.19 0.23 5.22
CA ILE A 9 -0.57 1.50 5.64
C ILE A 9 -1.21 2.04 6.91
N ASP A 10 -0.41 2.77 7.67
CA ASP A 10 -0.80 3.44 8.91
C ASP A 10 -0.01 4.75 9.05
N GLY A 11 -0.26 5.51 10.12
CA GLY A 11 0.41 6.79 10.39
C GLY A 11 1.94 6.68 10.49
N ASP A 12 2.44 5.51 10.89
CA ASP A 12 3.85 5.17 10.86
C ASP A 12 4.07 3.68 10.54
N ALA A 13 5.30 3.34 10.14
CA ALA A 13 5.61 1.99 9.71
C ALA A 13 5.56 0.94 10.85
N SER A 14 5.82 1.35 12.09
CA SER A 14 5.73 0.45 13.25
C SER A 14 4.27 0.11 13.57
N SER A 15 3.39 1.10 13.51
CA SER A 15 1.94 0.93 13.65
C SER A 15 1.38 0.03 12.55
N ALA A 16 1.76 0.23 11.28
CA ALA A 16 1.38 -0.65 10.18
C ALA A 16 1.81 -2.11 10.41
N ARG A 17 3.07 -2.34 10.83
CA ARG A 17 3.56 -3.69 11.15
C ARG A 17 2.82 -4.31 12.34
N ALA A 18 2.51 -3.53 13.37
CA ALA A 18 1.72 -3.99 14.50
C ALA A 18 0.30 -4.38 14.07
N HIS A 19 -0.33 -3.59 13.21
CA HIS A 19 -1.64 -3.88 12.64
C HIS A 19 -1.60 -5.19 11.83
N LEU A 20 -0.60 -5.38 10.95
CA LEU A 20 -0.44 -6.64 10.23
C LEU A 20 -0.28 -7.84 11.18
N ARG A 21 0.54 -7.72 12.24
CA ARG A 21 0.72 -8.79 13.24
C ARG A 21 -0.58 -9.17 13.93
N ARG A 22 -1.44 -8.19 14.27
CA ARG A 22 -2.75 -8.45 14.87
C ARG A 22 -3.69 -9.24 13.95
N ARG A 23 -3.56 -9.07 12.62
CA ARG A 23 -4.35 -9.82 11.63
C ARG A 23 -3.88 -11.27 11.45
N GLY A 24 -2.67 -11.59 11.92
CA GLY A 24 -2.10 -12.92 11.88
C GLY A 24 -1.31 -13.23 10.60
N GLU A 25 -0.39 -14.18 10.71
CA GLU A 25 0.60 -14.55 9.69
C GLU A 25 0.00 -15.21 8.44
N LYS A 26 -1.29 -15.59 8.44
CA LYS A 26 -1.90 -16.32 7.32
C LYS A 26 -2.05 -15.52 6.02
N LEU A 27 -1.65 -14.26 6.00
CA LEU A 27 -1.76 -13.43 4.81
C LEU A 27 -0.62 -13.64 3.82
N PHE A 28 0.43 -14.44 4.04
CA PHE A 28 1.48 -14.65 3.03
C PHE A 28 0.90 -15.14 1.68
N GLY A 29 1.07 -14.33 0.63
CA GLY A 29 0.63 -14.61 -0.74
C GLY A 29 1.81 -14.53 -1.72
N SER A 30 1.57 -14.86 -2.98
CA SER A 30 2.57 -14.80 -4.07
C SER A 30 2.80 -13.39 -4.63
N THR A 31 2.08 -12.39 -4.13
CA THR A 31 2.12 -11.00 -4.57
C THR A 31 3.11 -10.17 -3.74
N VAL A 32 3.63 -9.09 -4.33
CA VAL A 32 4.48 -8.15 -3.61
C VAL A 32 3.68 -7.53 -2.47
N ARG A 33 4.29 -7.40 -1.28
CA ARG A 33 3.64 -6.81 -0.11
C ARG A 33 4.32 -5.54 0.34
N TYR A 34 3.52 -4.51 0.56
CA TYR A 34 3.95 -3.27 1.19
C TYR A 34 3.28 -3.08 2.57
N VAL A 35 4.10 -2.85 3.59
CA VAL A 35 3.65 -2.54 4.96
C VAL A 35 4.42 -1.32 5.45
N GLY A 36 3.74 -0.19 5.63
CA GLY A 36 4.44 1.04 5.95
C GLY A 36 3.54 2.27 5.99
N THR A 37 4.02 3.35 5.38
CA THR A 37 3.33 4.65 5.38
C THR A 37 2.80 4.99 4.00
N ALA A 38 1.85 5.92 3.92
CA ALA A 38 1.35 6.43 2.64
C ALA A 38 2.48 7.01 1.77
N ARG A 39 3.40 7.76 2.37
CA ARG A 39 4.55 8.34 1.66
C ARG A 39 5.49 7.27 1.10
N GLY A 40 5.80 6.24 1.89
CA GLY A 40 6.66 5.16 1.42
C GLY A 40 6.00 4.34 0.31
N LEU A 41 4.68 4.14 0.36
CA LEU A 41 3.94 3.49 -0.72
C LEU A 41 4.00 4.31 -2.01
N ALA A 42 3.79 5.64 -1.92
CA ALA A 42 3.87 6.53 -3.07
C ALA A 42 5.28 6.49 -3.71
N SER A 43 6.34 6.49 -2.89
CA SER A 43 7.71 6.30 -3.36
C SER A 43 7.90 4.98 -4.10
N LEU A 44 7.44 3.86 -3.52
CA LEU A 44 7.53 2.54 -4.18
C LEU A 44 6.83 2.52 -5.55
N ILE A 45 5.65 3.12 -5.65
CA ILE A 45 4.89 3.21 -6.91
C ILE A 45 5.69 4.02 -7.96
N LEU A 46 6.27 5.15 -7.55
CA LEU A 46 7.10 5.98 -8.42
C LEU A 46 8.38 5.24 -8.84
N ASP A 47 9.02 4.52 -7.93
CA ASP A 47 10.22 3.74 -8.22
C ASP A 47 9.92 2.64 -9.25
N ALA A 48 8.78 1.94 -9.12
CA ALA A 48 8.33 0.94 -10.09
C ALA A 48 8.05 1.55 -11.48
N TYR A 49 7.50 2.77 -11.52
CA TYR A 49 7.29 3.51 -12.77
C TYR A 49 8.60 3.95 -13.42
N VAL A 50 9.51 4.57 -12.65
CA VAL A 50 10.81 5.06 -13.15
C VAL A 50 11.70 3.92 -13.62
N ALA A 51 11.65 2.77 -12.95
CA ALA A 51 12.38 1.57 -13.35
C ALA A 51 11.69 0.78 -14.49
N GLU A 52 10.58 1.29 -15.03
CA GLU A 52 9.81 0.67 -16.13
C GLU A 52 9.38 -0.78 -15.82
N VAL A 53 9.13 -1.10 -14.54
CA VAL A 53 8.74 -2.46 -14.10
C VAL A 53 7.30 -2.79 -14.49
N ALA A 54 6.42 -1.79 -14.48
CA ALA A 54 5.00 -1.95 -14.84
C ALA A 54 4.38 -0.62 -15.30
N ASP A 55 3.41 -0.71 -16.21
CA ASP A 55 2.66 0.44 -16.73
C ASP A 55 1.54 0.89 -15.77
N ALA A 56 1.16 0.01 -14.84
CA ALA A 56 0.10 0.24 -13.87
C ALA A 56 0.40 -0.48 -12.55
N VAL A 57 -0.15 0.03 -11.45
CA VAL A 57 -0.10 -0.62 -10.14
C VAL A 57 -1.51 -0.84 -9.64
N ILE A 58 -1.80 -2.08 -9.21
CA ILE A 58 -3.07 -2.46 -8.60
C ILE A 58 -2.81 -2.69 -7.11
N LEU A 59 -3.50 -1.93 -6.26
CA LEU A 59 -3.36 -2.01 -4.81
C LEU A 59 -4.50 -2.83 -4.21
N HIS A 60 -4.14 -3.84 -3.44
CA HIS A 60 -5.06 -4.71 -2.70
C HIS A 60 -4.95 -4.42 -1.20
N PRO A 61 -5.88 -3.67 -0.59
CA PRO A 61 -5.87 -3.43 0.84
C PRO A 61 -6.06 -4.73 1.63
N LEU A 62 -5.09 -5.05 2.49
CA LEU A 62 -5.10 -6.26 3.31
C LEU A 62 -6.12 -6.21 4.45
N ASP A 63 -6.57 -5.00 4.81
CA ASP A 63 -7.54 -4.73 5.87
C ASP A 63 -8.99 -4.65 5.38
N ARG A 64 -9.26 -5.09 4.14
CA ARG A 64 -10.60 -5.05 3.53
C ARG A 64 -11.65 -5.92 4.23
N ASP A 65 -11.22 -7.00 4.88
CA ASP A 65 -12.09 -7.99 5.54
C ASP A 65 -11.79 -7.99 7.06
N GLY A 66 -12.68 -7.48 7.93
CA GLY A 66 -12.48 -7.53 9.40
C GLY A 66 -13.14 -6.40 10.22
N LEU A 67 -12.76 -6.32 11.50
CA LEU A 67 -13.25 -5.41 12.55
C LEU A 67 -12.81 -3.93 12.41
N ASP A 68 -11.95 -3.61 11.44
CA ASP A 68 -11.38 -2.28 11.24
C ASP A 68 -11.87 -1.74 9.88
N PRO A 69 -12.53 -0.57 9.81
CA PRO A 69 -13.19 -0.12 8.60
C PRO A 69 -12.19 0.46 7.59
N GLY A 70 -11.58 -0.39 6.77
CA GLY A 70 -10.94 0.02 5.50
C GLY A 70 -9.95 1.20 5.61
N THR A 71 -9.22 1.29 6.72
CA THR A 71 -8.33 2.41 7.04
C THR A 71 -7.27 2.59 5.94
N THR A 72 -6.70 1.50 5.44
CA THR A 72 -5.77 1.54 4.30
C THR A 72 -6.41 2.14 3.06
N ARG A 73 -7.64 1.76 2.69
CA ARG A 73 -8.34 2.33 1.53
C ARG A 73 -8.58 3.83 1.70
N SER A 74 -8.98 4.26 2.89
CA SER A 74 -9.18 5.67 3.21
C SER A 74 -7.87 6.46 3.10
N LEU A 75 -6.79 5.94 3.69
CA LEU A 75 -5.44 6.53 3.62
C LEU A 75 -4.89 6.56 2.19
N ILE A 76 -5.17 5.55 1.36
CA ILE A 76 -4.81 5.59 -0.07
C ILE A 76 -5.47 6.80 -0.74
N GLY A 77 -6.78 6.95 -0.59
CA GLY A 77 -7.51 8.06 -1.21
C GLY A 77 -7.08 9.43 -0.71
N ARG A 78 -6.79 9.54 0.59
CA ARG A 78 -6.55 10.82 1.28
C ARG A 78 -5.09 11.25 1.31
N GLU A 79 -4.14 10.31 1.22
CA GLU A 79 -2.71 10.58 1.43
C GLU A 79 -1.85 10.06 0.27
N VAL A 80 -2.14 8.89 -0.29
CA VAL A 80 -1.33 8.33 -1.39
C VAL A 80 -1.64 9.02 -2.72
N LEU A 81 -2.92 9.11 -3.10
CA LEU A 81 -3.30 9.70 -4.39
C LEU A 81 -2.87 11.16 -4.55
N PRO A 82 -2.98 12.04 -3.53
CA PRO A 82 -2.44 13.39 -3.62
C PRO A 82 -0.93 13.43 -3.88
N LEU A 83 -0.16 12.61 -3.15
CA LEU A 83 1.31 12.54 -3.34
C LEU A 83 1.71 12.13 -4.75
N LEU A 84 0.94 11.24 -5.39
CA LEU A 84 1.19 10.84 -6.77
C LEU A 84 0.82 11.95 -7.76
N ARG A 85 -0.28 12.68 -7.54
CA ARG A 85 -0.66 13.82 -8.39
C ARG A 85 0.39 14.93 -8.38
N ASP A 86 0.97 15.22 -7.21
CA ASP A 86 1.99 16.26 -7.05
C ASP A 86 3.33 15.90 -7.71
N LYS A 87 3.53 14.63 -8.06
CA LYS A 87 4.79 14.08 -8.60
C LYS A 87 4.74 13.75 -10.09
N ILE A 88 3.55 13.69 -10.68
CA ILE A 88 3.33 13.28 -12.09
C ILE A 88 3.27 14.50 -13.03
N PHE A 89 3.62 15.70 -12.56
CA PHE A 89 3.76 16.90 -13.39
C PHE A 89 5.04 17.67 -13.05
#